data_AF-A0A4S2JTL8-F1
#
_entry.id   AF-A0A4S2JTL8-F1
#
_cell.length_a   1.000
_cell.length_b   1.000
_cell.length_c   1.000
_cell.angle_alpha   90.00
_cell.angle_beta   90.00
_cell.angle_gamma   90.00
#
_symmetry.space_group_name_H-M   'P 1'
#
loop_
_entity.id
_entity.type
_entity.pdbx_description
1 polymer ?
#
loop_
_entity_poly.entity_id
_entity_poly.type
_entity_poly.pdbx_seq_one_letter_code
_entity_poly.pdbx_strand_id
1 'polypeptide(L)'
;MGICFIFLTIGLLKNVSARSIPEYDLCMEACGEDPHEDDFAETIKVDACRDKCNYEERNRCLEKHKHSVVQKRECWKSALDRCIVRCGDYPICIQMCRYSHTPPMQ
;
A
#
# COMPACT_ATOMS: atom_id res chain seq x y z
N MET A 1 -35.54 -9.73 -47.86
CA MET A 1 -35.25 -9.48 -46.43
C MET A 1 -33.74 -9.34 -46.29
N GLY A 2 -33.26 -8.20 -45.81
CA GLY A 2 -31.83 -7.92 -45.71
C GLY A 2 -31.60 -6.51 -45.22
N ILE A 3 -32.17 -6.17 -44.07
CA ILE A 3 -31.87 -4.92 -43.38
C ILE A 3 -30.52 -5.15 -42.71
N CYS A 4 -29.43 -4.74 -43.38
CA CYS A 4 -28.14 -4.55 -42.74
C CYS A 4 -28.28 -3.39 -41.76
N PHE A 5 -28.67 -3.70 -40.53
CA PHE A 5 -28.62 -2.79 -39.40
C PHE A 5 -27.17 -2.32 -39.25
N ILE A 6 -26.91 -1.11 -39.74
CA ILE A 6 -25.75 -0.29 -39.36
C ILE A 6 -25.97 0.04 -37.88
N PHE A 7 -25.60 -0.89 -37.01
CA PHE A 7 -25.58 -0.66 -35.58
C PHE A 7 -24.44 0.30 -35.30
N LEU A 8 -24.83 1.54 -35.07
CA LEU A 8 -24.12 2.62 -34.41
C LEU A 8 -23.25 2.10 -33.25
N THR A 9 -22.00 1.75 -33.52
CA THR A 9 -20.99 1.46 -32.48
C THR A 9 -20.39 2.76 -31.96
N ILE A 10 -21.24 3.68 -31.49
CA ILE A 10 -20.81 4.81 -30.65
C ILE A 10 -21.42 4.57 -29.27
N GLY A 11 -21.12 3.40 -28.72
CA GLY A 11 -21.50 3.00 -27.38
C GLY A 11 -20.28 3.03 -26.47
N LEU A 12 -20.23 4.05 -25.61
CA LEU A 12 -19.36 4.15 -24.44
C LEU A 12 -17.85 4.28 -24.69
N LEU A 13 -17.41 5.53 -24.91
CA LEU A 13 -16.25 6.02 -24.16
C LEU A 13 -16.66 6.01 -22.67
N LYS A 14 -16.59 4.83 -22.05
CA LYS A 14 -16.46 4.74 -20.59
C LYS A 14 -15.21 5.55 -20.29
N ASN A 15 -15.39 6.67 -19.60
CA ASN A 15 -14.32 7.41 -18.96
C ASN A 15 -13.47 6.41 -18.17
N VAL A 16 -12.42 5.90 -18.78
CA VAL A 16 -11.31 5.30 -18.06
C VAL A 16 -10.66 6.51 -17.41
N SER A 17 -11.16 6.89 -16.23
CA SER A 17 -10.32 7.64 -15.30
C SER A 17 -9.08 6.79 -15.14
N ALA A 18 -7.97 7.22 -15.76
CA ALA A 18 -6.66 6.65 -15.51
C ALA A 18 -6.46 6.75 -13.99
N ARG A 19 -6.74 5.66 -13.27
CA ARG A 19 -6.62 5.63 -11.83
C ARG A 19 -5.13 5.77 -11.57
N SER A 20 -4.72 6.93 -11.04
CA SER A 20 -3.32 7.17 -10.71
C SER A 20 -2.85 6.06 -9.78
N ILE A 21 -1.62 5.59 -9.99
CA ILE A 21 -0.98 4.61 -9.11
C ILE A 21 -0.95 5.22 -7.69
N PRO A 22 -1.40 4.49 -6.65
CA PRO A 22 -1.32 4.97 -5.28
C PRO A 22 0.11 5.38 -4.89
N GLU A 23 0.23 6.47 -4.12
CA GLU A 23 1.53 6.99 -3.68
C GLU A 23 2.35 5.95 -2.89
N TYR A 24 1.68 5.05 -2.15
CA TYR A 24 2.34 3.94 -1.47
C TYR A 24 3.04 3.00 -2.44
N ASP A 25 2.37 2.63 -3.55
CA ASP A 25 2.90 1.68 -4.52
C ASP A 25 4.11 2.27 -5.26
N LEU A 26 4.04 3.56 -5.64
CA LEU A 26 5.18 4.29 -6.21
C LEU A 26 6.37 4.36 -5.25
N CYS A 27 6.12 4.55 -3.96
CA CYS A 27 7.18 4.54 -2.94
C CYS A 27 7.83 3.16 -2.82
N MET A 28 7.02 2.10 -2.78
CA MET A 28 7.51 0.72 -2.69
C MET A 28 8.35 0.34 -3.93
N GLU A 29 7.92 0.73 -5.13
CA GLU A 29 8.67 0.51 -6.37
C GLU A 29 10.03 1.21 -6.34
N ALA A 30 10.07 2.45 -5.83
CA ALA A 30 11.31 3.22 -5.71
C ALA A 30 12.32 2.62 -4.70
N CYS A 31 11.88 1.77 -3.78
CA CYS A 31 12.78 1.06 -2.86
C CYS A 31 13.54 -0.09 -3.51
N GLY A 32 13.15 -0.52 -4.71
CA GLY A 32 13.78 -1.63 -5.43
C GLY A 32 13.29 -3.02 -5.03
N GLU A 33 13.83 -4.00 -5.74
CA GLU A 33 13.56 -5.43 -5.53
C GLU A 33 14.28 -5.98 -4.30
N ASP A 34 13.94 -7.21 -3.91
CA ASP A 34 14.61 -7.90 -2.82
C ASP A 34 16.07 -8.17 -3.20
N PRO A 35 17.05 -7.76 -2.36
CA PRO A 35 18.45 -8.07 -2.58
C PRO A 35 18.72 -9.57 -2.50
N HIS A 36 19.92 -9.98 -2.95
CA HIS A 36 20.37 -11.35 -2.73
C HIS A 36 20.50 -11.64 -1.23
N GLU A 37 20.19 -12.87 -0.80
CA GLU A 37 20.05 -13.24 0.62
C GLU A 37 21.32 -13.05 1.46
N ASP A 38 22.49 -12.97 0.83
CA ASP A 38 23.79 -12.74 1.50
C ASP A 38 24.18 -11.24 1.58
N ASP A 39 23.47 -10.36 0.88
CA ASP A 39 23.68 -8.91 0.94
C ASP A 39 22.83 -8.30 2.07
N PHE A 40 23.28 -8.56 3.29
CA PHE A 40 22.65 -8.02 4.49
C PHE A 40 22.61 -6.49 4.49
N ALA A 41 23.64 -5.84 3.95
CA ALA A 41 23.73 -4.38 3.95
C ALA A 41 22.67 -3.77 3.03
N GLU A 42 22.45 -4.35 1.86
CA GLU A 42 21.42 -3.90 0.94
C GLU A 42 20.02 -4.28 1.45
N THR A 43 19.85 -5.47 2.03
CA THR A 43 18.59 -5.91 2.65
C THR A 43 18.11 -4.89 3.69
N ILE A 44 19.01 -4.47 4.59
CA ILE A 44 18.69 -3.46 5.61
C ILE A 44 18.25 -2.12 4.99
N LYS A 45 18.86 -1.69 3.89
CA LYS A 45 18.48 -0.43 3.22
C LYS A 45 17.10 -0.52 2.58
N VAL A 46 16.84 -1.62 1.86
CA VAL A 46 15.56 -1.86 1.19
C VAL A 46 14.44 -1.96 2.23
N ASP A 47 14.66 -2.68 3.32
CA ASP A 47 13.69 -2.79 4.43
C ASP A 47 13.42 -1.43 5.07
N ALA A 48 14.46 -0.65 5.38
CA ALA A 48 14.31 0.69 5.95
C ALA A 48 13.53 1.63 5.02
N CYS A 49 13.76 1.54 3.70
CA CYS A 49 13.00 2.30 2.70
C CYS A 49 11.52 1.91 2.72
N ARG A 50 11.23 0.61 2.70
CA ARG A 50 9.87 0.07 2.68
C ARG A 50 9.11 0.33 3.98
N ASP A 51 9.80 0.38 5.12
CA ASP A 51 9.25 0.82 6.41
C ASP A 51 8.87 2.29 6.38
N LYS A 52 9.71 3.14 5.78
CA LYS A 52 9.41 4.56 5.57
C LYS A 52 8.17 4.74 4.69
N CYS A 53 8.04 4.00 3.58
CA CYS A 53 6.84 4.06 2.74
C CYS A 53 5.55 3.71 3.52
N ASN A 54 5.61 2.68 4.37
CA ASN A 54 4.46 2.29 5.19
C ASN A 54 4.12 3.34 6.26
N TYR A 55 5.14 3.96 6.85
CA TYR A 55 4.99 5.06 7.79
C TYR A 55 4.29 6.27 7.14
N GLU A 56 4.74 6.68 5.96
CA GLU A 56 4.19 7.81 5.21
C GLU A 56 2.74 7.57 4.78
N GLU A 57 2.44 6.38 4.23
CA GLU A 57 1.06 6.00 3.85
C GLU A 57 0.13 5.99 5.06
N ARG A 58 0.58 5.46 6.21
CA ARG A 58 -0.20 5.51 7.44
C ARG A 58 -0.52 6.95 7.85
N ASN A 59 0.48 7.84 7.82
CA ASN A 59 0.28 9.24 8.20
C ASN A 59 -0.64 9.99 7.24
N ARG A 60 -0.52 9.75 5.92
CA ARG A 60 -1.44 10.27 4.90
C ARG A 60 -2.88 9.80 5.16
N CYS A 61 -3.06 8.53 5.50
CA CYS A 61 -4.37 7.98 5.88
C CYS A 61 -4.92 8.65 7.16
N LEU A 62 -4.09 8.81 8.19
CA LEU A 62 -4.48 9.45 9.45
C LEU A 62 -4.90 10.91 9.27
N GLU A 63 -4.19 11.68 8.44
CA GLU A 63 -4.55 13.06 8.13
C GLU A 63 -5.87 13.16 7.36
N LYS A 64 -6.03 12.29 6.33
CA LYS A 64 -7.28 12.19 5.57
C LYS A 64 -8.49 11.88 6.46
N HIS A 65 -8.28 11.09 7.51
CA HIS A 65 -9.32 10.63 8.43
C HIS A 65 -9.23 11.27 9.82
N LYS A 66 -8.67 12.49 9.93
CA LYS A 66 -8.36 13.11 11.22
C LYS A 66 -9.52 13.26 12.20
N HIS A 67 -10.76 13.31 11.69
CA HIS A 67 -11.98 13.46 12.48
C HIS A 67 -12.76 12.15 12.73
N SER A 68 -12.24 10.98 12.31
CA SER A 68 -12.91 9.69 12.47
C SER A 68 -12.03 8.69 13.22
N VAL A 69 -12.41 8.40 14.48
CA VAL A 69 -11.72 7.41 15.32
C VAL A 69 -11.71 6.02 14.67
N VAL A 70 -12.84 5.62 14.08
CA VAL A 70 -12.98 4.32 13.41
C VAL A 70 -12.02 4.23 12.22
N GLN A 71 -12.00 5.24 11.34
CA GLN A 71 -11.12 5.22 10.17
C GLN A 71 -9.65 5.36 10.55
N LYS A 72 -9.33 6.11 11.61
CA LYS A 72 -7.97 6.15 12.16
C LYS A 72 -7.50 4.78 12.60
N ARG A 73 -8.35 4.00 13.29
CA ARG A 73 -8.02 2.62 13.67
C ARG A 73 -7.75 1.74 12.44
N GLU A 74 -8.54 1.87 11.39
CA GLU A 74 -8.30 1.16 10.13
C GLU A 74 -6.99 1.57 9.45
N CYS A 75 -6.57 2.84 9.53
CA CYS A 75 -5.25 3.28 9.04
C CYS A 75 -4.10 2.56 9.76
N TRP A 76 -4.18 2.43 11.09
CA TRP A 76 -3.18 1.71 11.88
C TRP A 76 -3.17 0.22 11.56
N LYS A 77 -4.36 -0.40 11.48
CA LYS A 77 -4.50 -1.81 11.11
C LYS A 77 -3.92 -2.09 9.73
N SER A 78 -4.24 -1.25 8.74
CA SER A 78 -3.71 -1.40 7.38
C SER A 78 -2.17 -1.29 7.35
N ALA A 79 -1.59 -0.39 8.16
CA ALA A 79 -0.14 -0.29 8.27
C ALA A 79 0.50 -1.52 8.94
N LEU A 80 -0.14 -2.05 9.98
CA LEU A 80 0.29 -3.29 10.63
C LEU A 80 0.24 -4.48 9.64
N ASP A 81 -0.86 -4.62 8.91
CA ASP A 81 -1.06 -5.71 7.95
C ASP A 81 0.03 -5.70 6.86
N ARG A 82 0.32 -4.52 6.28
CA ARG A 82 1.41 -4.36 5.30
C ARG A 82 2.78 -4.72 5.87
N CYS A 83 3.04 -4.39 7.14
CA CYS A 83 4.29 -4.73 7.80
C CYS A 83 4.41 -6.25 8.01
N ILE A 84 3.38 -6.89 8.56
CA ILE A 84 3.38 -8.33 8.86
C ILE A 84 3.54 -9.18 7.58
N VAL A 85 2.87 -8.82 6.48
CA VAL A 85 2.99 -9.57 5.21
C VAL A 85 4.44 -9.68 4.74
N ARG A 86 5.25 -8.63 4.94
CA ARG A 86 6.68 -8.65 4.56
C ARG A 86 7.55 -9.50 5.48
N CYS A 87 7.12 -9.73 6.72
CA CYS A 87 7.88 -10.55 7.66
C CYS A 87 7.84 -12.05 7.34
N GLY A 88 6.91 -12.49 6.49
CA GLY A 88 6.58 -13.91 6.36
C GLY A 88 6.28 -14.52 7.74
N ASP A 89 6.97 -15.60 8.08
CA ASP A 89 6.81 -16.31 9.35
C ASP A 89 7.84 -15.91 10.43
N TYR A 90 8.67 -14.87 10.21
CA TYR A 90 9.73 -14.51 11.14
C TYR A 90 9.19 -13.84 12.42
N PRO A 91 9.20 -14.51 13.60
CA PRO A 91 8.44 -14.05 14.76
C PRO A 91 8.91 -12.71 15.32
N ILE A 92 10.22 -12.46 15.26
CA ILE A 92 10.83 -11.21 15.76
C ILE A 92 10.38 -10.03 14.89
N CYS A 93 10.33 -10.17 13.56
CA CYS A 93 9.82 -9.12 12.68
C CYS A 93 8.33 -8.83 12.94
N ILE A 94 7.50 -9.87 13.09
CA ILE A 94 6.08 -9.72 13.41
C ILE A 94 5.89 -8.95 14.73
N GLN A 95 6.70 -9.24 15.74
CA GLN A 95 6.66 -8.54 17.02
C GLN A 95 7.04 -7.06 16.87
N MET A 96 8.07 -6.74 16.08
CA MET A 96 8.46 -5.36 15.79
C MET A 96 7.36 -4.61 15.02
N CYS A 97 6.72 -5.23 14.04
CA CYS A 97 5.57 -4.65 13.35
C CYS A 97 4.43 -4.29 14.31
N ARG A 98 4.09 -5.20 15.23
CA ARG A 98 3.05 -4.95 16.25
C ARG A 98 3.42 -3.79 17.15
N TYR A 99 4.68 -3.72 17.60
CA TYR A 99 5.18 -2.61 18.41
C TYR A 99 5.05 -1.26 17.67
N SER A 100 5.53 -1.21 16.43
CA SER A 100 5.58 0.03 15.63
C SER A 100 4.22 0.51 15.10
N HIS A 101 3.24 -0.39 14.97
CA HIS A 101 1.93 -0.10 14.39
C HIS A 101 0.76 -0.28 15.36
N THR A 102 1.03 -0.33 16.67
CA THR A 102 -0.03 -0.20 17.68
C THR A 102 -0.54 1.24 17.69
N PRO A 103 -1.87 1.47 17.57
CA PRO A 103 -2.43 2.81 17.69
C PRO A 103 -2.08 3.42 19.06
N PRO A 104 -1.75 4.73 19.14
CA PRO A 104 -1.69 5.40 20.44
C PRO A 104 -3.06 5.30 21.11
N MET A 105 -3.10 5.35 22.46
CA MET A 105 -4.38 5.47 23.17
C MET A 105 -5.09 6.74 22.66
N GLN A 106 -6.23 6.57 22.00
CA GLN A 106 -7.03 7.63 21.38
C GLN A 106 -8.14 8.10 22.31
#